data_AF-A0A4R8MTA6-F1
#
_entry.id   AF-A0A4R8MTA6-F1
#
_cell.length_a   1.000
_cell.length_b   1.000
_cell.length_c   1.000
_cell.angle_alpha   90.00
_cell.angle_beta   90.00
_cell.angle_gamma   90.00
#
_symmetry.space_group_name_H-M   'P 1'
#
loop_
_entity.id
_entity.type
_entity.pdbx_description
1 polymer ?
#
loop_
_entity_poly.entity_id
_entity_poly.type
_entity_poly.pdbx_seq_one_letter_code
_entity_poly.pdbx_strand_id
1 'polypeptide(L)'
;MDTRKVRILFLAFYVLSLIVWIAEEIFTLTNPPEYFDRFRIVIATVESFIAISSFLVVFILYKELKAEADENIHAKSQINDLKRTNRILKNPEMGFWAEAKAQMVEWKLSDAETEIAILLLRGFSQKQIAAVRKKSLRTIENQTASIYEKSSMRGKLEFISYFLTPLLPEEE
;
A
#
# COMPACT_ATOMS: atom_id res chain seq x y z
N MET A 1 15.06 -22.15 4.34
CA MET A 1 13.99 -22.92 4.99
C MET A 1 12.90 -21.92 5.35
N ASP A 2 11.67 -22.11 4.90
CA ASP A 2 10.57 -21.14 5.06
C ASP A 2 10.24 -21.01 6.57
N THR A 3 10.72 -19.94 7.19
CA THR A 3 10.62 -19.67 8.64
C THR A 3 9.17 -19.67 9.11
N ARG A 4 8.25 -19.27 8.23
CA ARG A 4 6.80 -19.29 8.48
C ARG A 4 6.26 -20.71 8.65
N LYS A 5 6.72 -21.69 7.84
CA LYS A 5 6.29 -23.09 7.94
C LYS A 5 6.79 -23.74 9.24
N VAL A 6 8.05 -23.50 9.60
CA VAL A 6 8.64 -24.02 10.85
C VAL A 6 7.90 -23.46 12.07
N ARG A 7 7.55 -22.17 12.05
CA ARG A 7 6.77 -21.51 13.11
C ARG A 7 5.38 -22.10 13.29
N ILE A 8 4.65 -22.32 12.19
CA ILE A 8 3.29 -22.91 12.24
C ILE A 8 3.36 -24.33 12.80
N LEU A 9 4.33 -25.13 12.34
CA LEU A 9 4.50 -26.51 12.78
C LEU A 9 4.86 -26.58 14.27
N PHE A 10 5.70 -25.65 14.74
CA PHE A 10 6.11 -25.55 16.13
C PHE A 10 4.97 -25.04 17.05
N LEU A 11 4.19 -24.03 16.63
CA LEU A 11 3.01 -23.57 17.36
C LEU A 11 1.94 -24.66 17.45
N ALA A 12 1.71 -25.41 16.37
CA ALA A 12 0.79 -26.53 16.36
C ALA A 12 1.24 -27.64 17.34
N PHE A 13 2.53 -27.94 17.37
CA PHE A 13 3.10 -28.88 18.34
C PHE A 13 2.93 -28.41 19.79
N TYR A 14 3.16 -27.12 20.06
CA TYR A 14 2.97 -26.54 21.38
C TYR A 14 1.50 -26.58 21.83
N VAL A 15 0.57 -26.22 20.96
CA VAL A 15 -0.88 -26.30 21.24
C VAL A 15 -1.29 -27.74 21.53
N LEU A 16 -0.78 -28.71 20.77
CA LEU A 16 -1.03 -30.13 21.02
C LEU A 16 -0.50 -30.56 22.40
N SER A 17 0.72 -30.14 22.75
CA SER A 17 1.32 -30.40 24.07
C SER A 17 0.48 -29.82 25.21
N LEU A 18 -0.10 -28.64 25.01
CA LEU A 18 -0.96 -27.97 25.99
C LEU A 18 -2.30 -28.72 26.15
N ILE A 19 -2.88 -29.21 25.05
CA ILE A 19 -4.10 -30.04 25.10
C ILE A 19 -3.84 -31.35 25.86
N VAL A 20 -2.68 -31.99 25.63
CA VAL A 20 -2.30 -33.20 26.35
C VAL A 20 -2.16 -32.92 27.85
N TRP A 21 -1.52 -31.80 28.22
CA TRP A 21 -1.41 -31.37 29.62
C TRP A 21 -2.78 -31.10 30.27
N ILE A 22 -3.70 -30.42 29.57
CA ILE A 22 -5.07 -30.21 30.06
C ILE A 22 -5.80 -31.54 30.26
N ALA A 23 -5.66 -32.49 29.33
CA ALA A 23 -6.29 -33.79 29.43
C ALA A 23 -5.74 -34.60 30.62
N GLU A 24 -4.44 -34.50 30.88
CA GLU A 24 -3.80 -35.05 32.08
C GLU A 24 -4.36 -34.41 33.35
N GLU A 25 -4.47 -33.08 33.41
CA GLU A 25 -5.02 -32.36 34.57
C GLU A 25 -6.49 -32.69 34.84
N ILE A 26 -7.29 -32.93 33.79
CA ILE A 26 -8.67 -33.40 33.97
C ILE A 26 -8.68 -34.83 34.53
N PHE A 27 -7.76 -35.67 34.06
CA PHE A 27 -7.63 -37.05 34.54
C PHE A 27 -7.16 -37.10 36.01
N THR A 28 -6.26 -36.20 36.42
CA THR A 28 -5.81 -36.08 37.83
C THR A 28 -6.94 -35.66 38.75
N LEU A 29 -7.80 -34.74 38.32
CA LEU A 29 -8.94 -34.26 39.11
C LEU A 29 -10.09 -35.28 39.25
N THR A 30 -10.19 -36.26 38.35
CA THR A 30 -11.31 -37.22 38.32
C THR A 30 -11.00 -38.60 38.90
N ASN A 31 -9.72 -38.92 39.15
CA ASN A 31 -9.29 -40.22 39.65
C ASN A 31 -8.73 -40.13 41.09
N PRO A 32 -8.85 -41.20 41.90
CA PRO A 32 -8.37 -41.18 43.28
C PRO A 32 -6.83 -40.99 43.36
N PRO A 33 -6.34 -40.26 44.38
CA PRO A 33 -4.95 -39.77 44.45
C PRO A 33 -3.87 -40.87 44.50
N GLU A 34 -4.22 -42.10 44.90
CA GLU A 34 -3.29 -43.24 45.02
C GLU A 34 -2.61 -43.63 43.69
N TYR A 35 -3.22 -43.32 42.54
CA TYR A 35 -2.63 -43.58 41.22
C TYR A 35 -1.48 -42.62 40.86
N PHE A 36 -1.45 -41.42 41.46
CA PHE A 36 -0.58 -40.32 41.02
C PHE A 36 0.74 -40.21 41.78
N ASP A 37 0.81 -40.74 43.01
CA ASP A 37 2.01 -40.62 43.86
C ASP A 37 3.27 -41.25 43.23
N ARG A 38 3.12 -42.29 42.39
CA ARG A 38 4.26 -42.88 41.67
C ARG A 38 4.79 -42.02 40.53
N PHE A 39 3.95 -41.20 39.90
CA PHE A 39 4.30 -40.44 38.70
C PHE A 39 4.43 -38.94 38.93
N ARG A 40 4.04 -38.44 40.11
CA ARG A 40 4.03 -37.02 40.48
C ARG A 40 5.31 -36.24 40.12
N ILE A 41 6.49 -36.84 40.36
CA ILE A 41 7.78 -36.20 40.05
C ILE A 41 7.99 -36.06 38.54
N VAL A 42 7.60 -37.08 37.76
CA VAL A 42 7.73 -37.07 36.30
C VAL A 42 6.83 -35.98 35.70
N ILE A 43 5.59 -35.88 36.16
CA ILE A 43 4.60 -34.89 35.71
C ILE A 43 5.11 -33.47 35.97
N ALA A 44 5.53 -33.19 37.21
CA ALA A 44 6.06 -31.88 37.58
C ALA A 44 7.32 -31.48 36.78
N THR A 45 8.14 -32.47 36.39
CA THR A 45 9.33 -32.23 35.55
C THR A 45 8.93 -31.88 34.11
N VAL A 46 7.93 -32.57 33.56
CA VAL A 46 7.39 -32.30 32.22
C VAL A 46 6.71 -30.92 32.18
N GLU A 47 5.91 -30.59 33.19
CA GLU A 47 5.23 -29.30 33.31
C GLU A 47 6.25 -28.14 33.39
N SER A 48 7.30 -28.31 34.21
CA SER A 48 8.39 -27.34 34.30
C SER A 48 9.10 -27.15 32.95
N PHE A 49 9.30 -28.22 32.18
CA PHE A 49 9.90 -28.15 30.86
C PHE A 49 9.01 -27.42 29.84
N ILE A 50 7.69 -27.70 29.86
CA ILE A 50 6.72 -26.98 29.04
C ILE A 50 6.74 -25.49 29.39
N ALA A 51 6.71 -25.13 30.66
CA ALA A 51 6.77 -23.73 31.11
C ALA A 51 8.02 -23.01 30.58
N ILE A 52 9.20 -23.62 30.70
CA ILE A 52 10.46 -23.05 30.18
C ILE A 52 10.42 -22.91 28.66
N SER A 53 9.92 -23.93 27.95
CA SER A 53 9.77 -23.89 26.49
C SER A 53 8.85 -22.76 26.04
N SER A 54 7.79 -22.49 26.81
CA SER A 54 6.80 -21.42 26.57
C SER A 54 7.45 -20.04 26.59
N PHE A 55 8.29 -19.78 27.59
CA PHE A 55 9.05 -18.54 27.68
C PHE A 55 9.98 -18.36 26.48
N LEU A 56 10.62 -19.44 26.03
CA LEU A 56 11.49 -19.41 24.85
C LEU A 56 10.69 -19.08 23.57
N VAL A 57 9.48 -19.62 23.42
CA VAL A 57 8.59 -19.31 22.28
C VAL A 57 8.22 -17.84 22.27
N VAL A 58 7.73 -17.32 23.40
CA VAL A 58 7.33 -15.91 23.53
C VAL A 58 8.52 -15.00 23.23
N PHE A 59 9.72 -15.36 23.68
CA PHE A 59 10.93 -14.60 23.41
C PHE A 59 11.29 -14.58 21.91
N ILE A 60 11.21 -15.72 21.20
CA ILE A 60 11.45 -15.78 19.76
C ILE A 60 10.43 -14.93 19.00
N LEU A 61 9.14 -15.08 19.32
CA LEU A 61 8.06 -14.30 18.70
C LEU A 61 8.23 -12.79 18.96
N TYR A 62 8.63 -12.41 20.18
CA TYR A 62 8.93 -11.01 20.51
C TYR A 62 10.07 -10.45 19.66
N LYS A 63 11.16 -11.22 19.48
CA LYS A 63 12.27 -10.79 18.62
C LYS A 63 11.86 -10.66 17.16
N GLU A 64 11.03 -11.58 16.67
CA GLU A 64 10.55 -11.55 15.29
C GLU A 64 9.61 -10.35 15.05
N LEU A 65 8.66 -10.11 15.94
CA LEU A 65 7.78 -8.93 15.90
C LEU A 65 8.58 -7.62 15.92
N LYS A 66 9.65 -7.57 16.71
CA LYS A 66 10.52 -6.40 16.79
C LYS A 66 11.33 -6.20 15.51
N ALA A 67 11.87 -7.28 14.94
CA ALA A 67 12.59 -7.22 13.66
C ALA A 67 11.66 -6.78 12.51
N GLU A 68 10.43 -7.28 12.47
CA GLU A 68 9.43 -6.87 11.48
C GLU A 68 9.01 -5.39 11.67
N ALA A 69 8.90 -4.92 12.92
CA ALA A 69 8.65 -3.51 13.21
C ALA A 69 9.81 -2.62 12.76
N ASP A 70 11.06 -3.02 12.99
CA ASP A 70 12.25 -2.29 12.58
C ASP A 70 12.40 -2.24 11.05
N GLU A 71 12.14 -3.35 10.35
CA GLU A 71 12.09 -3.39 8.88
C GLU A 71 10.98 -2.50 8.32
N ASN A 72 9.81 -2.45 8.96
CA ASN A 72 8.70 -1.59 8.54
C ASN A 72 9.02 -0.11 8.77
N ILE A 73 9.68 0.22 9.89
CA ILE A 73 10.19 1.58 10.15
C ILE A 73 11.22 1.97 9.09
N HIS A 74 12.14 1.07 8.75
CA HIS A 74 13.15 1.29 7.71
C HIS A 74 12.55 1.40 6.30
N ALA A 75 11.55 0.58 5.96
CA ALA A 75 10.82 0.68 4.70
C ALA A 75 10.04 1.99 4.61
N LYS A 76 9.42 2.44 5.71
CA LYS A 76 8.74 3.74 5.80
C LYS A 76 9.72 4.91 5.69
N SER A 77 10.91 4.82 6.29
CA SER A 77 11.94 5.86 6.15
C SER A 77 12.45 5.91 4.71
N GLN A 78 12.71 4.77 4.07
CA GLN A 78 13.09 4.71 2.66
C GLN A 78 12.03 5.30 1.73
N ILE A 79 10.73 5.03 1.96
CA ILE A 79 9.64 5.64 1.19
C ILE A 79 9.60 7.15 1.41
N ASN A 80 9.77 7.62 2.66
CA ASN A 80 9.79 9.05 2.97
C ASN A 80 11.04 9.74 2.42
N ASP A 81 12.17 9.07 2.37
CA ASP A 81 13.42 9.56 1.79
C ASP A 81 13.35 9.57 0.27
N LEU A 82 12.74 8.56 -0.36
CA LEU A 82 12.38 8.60 -1.78
C LEU A 82 11.44 9.76 -2.08
N LYS A 83 10.43 10.04 -1.24
CA LYS A 83 9.58 11.24 -1.37
C LYS A 83 10.34 12.55 -1.14
N ARG A 84 11.42 12.56 -0.35
CA ARG A 84 12.25 13.75 -0.10
C ARG A 84 13.24 14.01 -1.23
N THR A 85 13.87 12.96 -1.75
CA THR A 85 14.87 12.99 -2.83
C THR A 85 14.20 13.13 -4.19
N ASN A 86 12.99 12.60 -4.35
CA ASN A 86 12.11 12.88 -5.50
C ASN A 86 11.52 14.29 -5.35
N ARG A 87 12.34 15.29 -5.66
CA ARG A 87 12.03 16.72 -5.62
C ARG A 87 11.01 17.14 -6.70
N ILE A 88 10.70 16.26 -7.65
CA ILE A 88 9.66 16.40 -8.69
C ILE A 88 8.24 16.33 -8.10
N LEU A 89 8.05 15.95 -6.83
CA LEU A 89 6.70 15.81 -6.25
C LEU A 89 6.44 16.71 -5.04
N LYS A 90 7.36 17.63 -4.72
CA LYS A 90 7.22 18.44 -3.50
C LYS A 90 6.32 19.66 -3.62
N ASN A 91 5.99 20.14 -4.83
CA ASN A 91 4.93 21.13 -5.13
C ASN A 91 4.77 21.55 -6.64
N PRO A 92 5.14 20.77 -7.68
CA PRO A 92 4.85 21.23 -9.05
C PRO A 92 3.37 21.18 -9.41
N GLU A 93 2.54 20.37 -8.76
CA GLU A 93 1.11 20.29 -9.11
C GLU A 93 0.35 21.60 -8.84
N MET A 94 0.61 22.31 -7.73
CA MET A 94 -0.06 23.59 -7.47
C MET A 94 0.41 24.70 -8.41
N GLY A 95 1.71 24.76 -8.73
CA GLY A 95 2.26 25.73 -9.68
C GLY A 95 1.81 25.45 -11.12
N PHE A 96 1.99 24.21 -11.56
CA PHE A 96 1.61 23.75 -12.89
C PHE A 96 0.13 23.98 -13.18
N TRP A 97 -0.78 23.54 -12.29
CA TRP A 97 -2.21 23.71 -12.55
C TRP A 97 -2.65 25.18 -12.47
N ALA A 98 -1.97 26.02 -11.69
CA ALA A 98 -2.23 27.45 -11.66
C ALA A 98 -1.81 28.12 -12.98
N GLU A 99 -0.61 27.82 -13.46
CA GLU A 99 -0.08 28.33 -14.73
C GLU A 99 -0.86 27.78 -15.93
N ALA A 100 -1.20 26.49 -15.93
CA ALA A 100 -2.01 25.89 -16.97
C ALA A 100 -3.41 26.52 -17.05
N LYS A 101 -4.05 26.79 -15.90
CA LYS A 101 -5.33 27.50 -15.88
C LYS A 101 -5.19 28.95 -16.33
N ALA A 102 -4.12 29.65 -15.95
CA ALA A 102 -3.85 31.00 -16.42
C ALA A 102 -3.69 31.04 -17.94
N GLN A 103 -2.95 30.07 -18.51
CA GLN A 103 -2.79 29.94 -19.96
C GLN A 103 -4.11 29.64 -20.67
N MET A 104 -4.97 28.80 -20.08
CA MET A 104 -6.32 28.53 -20.62
C MET A 104 -7.19 29.78 -20.64
N VAL A 105 -7.07 30.66 -19.63
CA VAL A 105 -7.74 31.96 -19.60
C VAL A 105 -7.17 32.88 -20.69
N GLU A 106 -5.85 32.87 -20.90
CA GLU A 106 -5.20 33.65 -21.96
C GLU A 106 -5.63 33.21 -23.37
N TRP A 107 -5.79 31.90 -23.59
CA TRP A 107 -6.40 31.36 -24.81
C TRP A 107 -7.91 31.56 -24.91
N LYS A 108 -8.54 32.22 -23.92
CA LYS A 108 -9.97 32.53 -23.87
C LYS A 108 -10.84 31.27 -24.00
N LEU A 109 -10.41 30.18 -23.34
CA LEU A 109 -11.23 28.99 -23.23
C LEU A 109 -12.43 29.28 -22.32
N SER A 110 -13.61 28.81 -22.71
CA SER A 110 -14.80 28.79 -21.85
C SER A 110 -14.64 27.78 -20.71
N ASP A 111 -15.49 27.85 -19.68
CA ASP A 111 -15.47 26.90 -18.57
C ASP A 111 -15.58 25.44 -19.05
N ALA A 112 -16.47 25.19 -20.02
CA ALA A 112 -16.65 23.86 -20.60
C ALA A 112 -15.42 23.39 -21.38
N GLU A 113 -14.76 24.27 -22.12
CA GLU A 113 -13.52 23.97 -22.84
C GLU A 113 -12.35 23.76 -21.88
N THR A 114 -12.27 24.52 -20.80
CA THR A 114 -11.26 24.35 -19.74
C THR A 114 -11.35 22.98 -19.10
N GLU A 115 -12.56 22.51 -18.79
CA GLU A 115 -12.76 21.16 -18.24
C GLU A 115 -12.35 20.06 -19.24
N ILE A 116 -12.58 20.26 -20.53
CA ILE A 116 -12.13 19.33 -21.59
C ILE A 116 -10.62 19.38 -21.74
N ALA A 117 -10.02 20.58 -21.77
CA ALA A 117 -8.58 20.80 -21.87
C ALA A 117 -7.82 20.09 -20.74
N ILE A 118 -8.32 20.18 -19.50
CA ILE A 118 -7.76 19.45 -18.35
C ILE A 118 -7.80 17.92 -18.58
N LEU A 119 -8.90 17.39 -19.13
CA LEU A 119 -8.99 15.96 -19.44
C LEU A 119 -8.07 15.54 -20.60
N LEU A 120 -7.88 16.42 -21.59
CA LEU A 120 -6.92 16.21 -22.67
C LEU A 120 -5.49 16.14 -22.13
N LEU A 121 -5.09 17.06 -21.23
CA LEU A 121 -3.78 17.03 -20.54
C LEU A 121 -3.57 15.75 -19.73
N ARG A 122 -4.63 15.23 -19.12
CA ARG A 122 -4.61 13.95 -18.40
C ARG A 122 -4.58 12.73 -19.34
N GLY A 123 -4.51 12.93 -20.64
CA GLY A 123 -4.38 11.85 -21.61
C GLY A 123 -5.70 11.15 -21.98
N PHE A 124 -6.87 11.67 -21.59
CA PHE A 124 -8.16 11.05 -21.96
C PHE A 124 -8.43 11.18 -23.46
N SER A 125 -9.03 10.16 -24.07
CA SER A 125 -9.53 10.20 -25.46
C SER A 125 -10.86 10.95 -25.53
N GLN A 126 -11.22 11.48 -26.70
CA GLN A 126 -12.49 12.18 -26.91
C GLN A 126 -13.71 11.29 -26.57
N LYS A 127 -13.64 9.98 -26.83
CA LYS A 127 -14.67 9.00 -26.42
C LYS A 127 -14.81 8.92 -24.90
N GLN A 128 -13.69 8.86 -24.16
CA GLN A 128 -13.71 8.85 -22.71
C GLN A 128 -14.21 10.18 -22.14
N ILE A 129 -13.81 11.31 -22.74
CA ILE A 129 -14.28 12.64 -22.35
C ILE A 129 -15.79 12.76 -22.55
N ALA A 130 -16.31 12.29 -23.69
CA ALA A 130 -17.75 12.26 -23.97
C ALA A 130 -18.53 11.47 -22.91
N ALA A 131 -18.01 10.30 -22.51
CA ALA A 131 -18.60 9.48 -21.46
C ALA A 131 -18.57 10.19 -20.08
N VAL A 132 -17.42 10.73 -19.67
CA VAL A 132 -17.25 11.41 -18.37
C VAL A 132 -18.12 12.67 -18.28
N ARG A 133 -18.19 13.45 -19.36
CA ARG A 133 -18.94 14.72 -19.44
C ARG A 133 -20.42 14.53 -19.76
N LYS A 134 -20.86 13.29 -20.05
CA LYS A 134 -22.22 12.96 -20.48
C LYS A 134 -22.68 13.83 -21.66
N LYS A 135 -21.82 13.96 -22.67
CA LYS A 135 -22.08 14.72 -23.92
C LYS A 135 -21.86 13.81 -25.14
N SER A 136 -22.41 14.21 -26.29
CA SER A 136 -22.19 13.47 -27.53
C SER A 136 -20.72 13.55 -27.95
N LEU A 137 -20.21 12.51 -28.63
CA LEU A 137 -18.85 12.52 -29.17
C LEU A 137 -18.63 13.71 -30.12
N ARG A 138 -19.60 14.00 -30.99
CA ARG A 138 -19.58 15.15 -31.90
C ARG A 138 -19.42 16.49 -31.17
N THR A 139 -20.09 16.65 -30.02
CA THR A 139 -19.94 17.85 -29.18
C THR A 139 -18.51 17.97 -28.66
N ILE A 140 -17.91 16.88 -28.18
CA ILE A 140 -16.53 16.87 -27.68
C ILE A 140 -15.53 17.11 -28.82
N GLU A 141 -15.75 16.53 -29.99
CA GLU A 141 -14.92 16.76 -31.19
C GLU A 141 -14.91 18.25 -31.55
N ASN A 142 -16.08 18.89 -31.63
CA ASN A 142 -16.19 20.32 -31.92
C ASN A 142 -15.51 21.21 -30.87
N GLN A 143 -15.73 20.92 -29.57
CA GLN A 143 -15.10 21.70 -28.49
C GLN A 143 -13.58 21.47 -28.45
N THR A 144 -13.12 20.25 -28.73
CA THR A 144 -11.69 19.93 -28.81
C THR A 144 -11.04 20.64 -30.00
N ALA A 145 -11.69 20.70 -31.16
CA ALA A 145 -11.21 21.46 -32.31
C ALA A 145 -11.12 22.96 -32.00
N SER A 146 -12.10 23.54 -31.30
CA SER A 146 -12.05 24.94 -30.89
C SER A 146 -10.92 25.21 -29.88
N ILE A 147 -10.65 24.27 -28.95
CA ILE A 147 -9.49 24.37 -28.04
C ILE A 147 -8.19 24.45 -28.86
N TYR A 148 -8.00 23.52 -29.81
CA TYR A 148 -6.81 23.48 -30.66
C TYR A 148 -6.62 24.76 -31.48
N GLU A 149 -7.70 25.28 -32.05
CA GLU A 149 -7.68 26.56 -32.77
C GLU A 149 -7.26 27.73 -31.85
N LYS A 150 -7.88 27.84 -30.67
CA LYS A 150 -7.59 28.91 -29.70
C LYS A 150 -6.19 28.82 -29.12
N SER A 151 -5.68 27.61 -28.89
CA SER A 151 -4.32 27.38 -28.39
C SER A 151 -3.25 27.38 -29.49
N SER A 152 -3.64 27.51 -30.76
CA SER A 152 -2.73 27.35 -31.92
C SER A 152 -2.00 25.99 -31.96
N MET A 153 -2.64 24.93 -31.44
CA MET A 153 -2.09 23.57 -31.43
C MET A 153 -2.77 22.76 -32.52
N ARG A 154 -2.07 21.86 -33.21
CA ARG A 154 -2.64 21.05 -34.31
C ARG A 154 -3.35 19.79 -33.82
N GLY A 155 -3.17 19.42 -32.55
CA GLY A 155 -3.81 18.25 -31.99
C GLY A 155 -3.41 17.95 -30.55
N LYS A 156 -3.92 16.83 -30.02
CA LYS A 156 -3.78 16.43 -28.62
C LYS A 156 -2.33 16.34 -28.17
N LEU A 157 -1.47 15.72 -28.99
CA LEU A 157 -0.08 15.51 -28.61
C LEU A 157 0.69 16.82 -28.51
N GLU A 158 0.50 17.72 -29.47
CA GLU A 158 1.12 19.05 -29.45
C GLU A 158 0.59 19.88 -28.27
N PHE A 159 -0.72 19.82 -28.02
CA PHE A 159 -1.32 20.45 -26.85
C PHE A 159 -0.74 19.94 -25.52
N ILE A 160 -0.57 18.63 -25.36
CA ILE A 160 0.08 18.06 -24.17
C ILE A 160 1.56 18.47 -24.11
N SER A 161 2.27 18.41 -25.24
CA SER A 161 3.69 18.75 -25.36
C SER A 161 3.95 20.19 -24.94
N TYR A 162 3.08 21.13 -25.31
CA TYR A 162 3.18 22.53 -24.90
C TYR A 162 3.31 22.68 -23.39
N PHE A 163 2.52 21.92 -22.61
CA PHE A 163 2.57 21.97 -21.15
C PHE A 163 3.66 21.10 -20.53
N LEU A 164 4.03 20.00 -21.19
CA LEU A 164 5.01 19.05 -20.66
C LEU A 164 6.45 19.48 -20.93
N THR A 165 6.73 20.07 -22.09
CA THR A 165 8.09 20.44 -22.52
C THR A 165 8.83 21.31 -21.49
N PRO A 166 8.20 22.36 -20.90
CA PRO A 166 8.87 23.19 -19.89
C PRO A 166 9.18 22.45 -18.58
N LEU A 167 8.58 21.28 -18.35
CA LEU A 167 8.81 20.44 -17.17
C LEU A 167 9.93 19.41 -17.39
N LEU A 168 10.36 19.22 -18.64
CA LEU A 168 11.42 18.28 -18.97
C LEU A 168 12.79 18.99 -18.83
N PRO A 169 13.83 18.28 -18.37
CA PRO A 169 15.19 18.83 -18.37
C PRO A 169 15.63 19.13 -19.80
N GLU A 170 16.46 20.16 -19.98
CA GLU A 170 17.08 20.45 -21.28
C GLU A 170 17.93 19.25 -21.73
N GLU A 171 17.82 18.89 -23.01
CA GLU A 171 18.68 17.87 -23.62
C GLU A 171 20.07 18.50 -23.86
N GLU A 172 21.12 17.96 -23.24
CA GLU A 172 22.53 18.33 -23.51
C GLU A 172 23.00 17.88 -24.90
#